data_AF-A0A1V8V7M3-F1
#
_entry.id   AF-A0A1V8V7M3-F1
#
_cell.length_a   1.000
_cell.length_b   1.000
_cell.length_c   1.000
_cell.angle_alpha   90.00
_cell.angle_beta   90.00
_cell.angle_gamma   90.00
#
_symmetry.space_group_name_H-M   'P 1'
#
loop_
_entity.id
_entity.type
_entity.pdbx_description
1 polymer ?
#
loop_
_entity_poly.entity_id
_entity_poly.type
_entity_poly.pdbx_seq_one_letter_code
_entity_poly.pdbx_strand_id
1 'polypeptide(L)'
;MSTSDAPAPLVATANECASCGEPAELKCSKCSGGVDKDGHVSATHYCGKACQTKHWSFNEIECKLKQTRQRLWRAGELLRDLAYVHAHATWHHDVSVLRRNDRTIRLVFGSTHDAKYEYAIGRQHEFVTQKLYRVTLPGGEQFALTPTLAKYGGDESVLPWSDFARRYSNGLIDVRGLGYHTTKLDPDMAALLASSLSHAVLLPDTIACVMHYAHRQSANAAVETALAGEKLGNFMGMSALAYSKVKDPFLERFKTEVTENIERIKAYGGVNTVVARTLEFGAVILP
;
A
#
# COMPACT_ATOMS: atom_id res chain seq x y z
N MET A 1 51.86 -29.53 -9.15
CA MET A 1 50.89 -29.62 -10.26
C MET A 1 49.51 -29.63 -9.63
N SER A 2 48.87 -28.47 -9.49
CA SER A 2 47.50 -28.35 -8.98
C SER A 2 46.63 -27.86 -10.11
N THR A 3 45.76 -28.73 -10.61
CA THR A 3 44.74 -28.41 -11.60
C THR A 3 43.63 -27.63 -10.91
N SER A 4 43.45 -26.40 -11.35
CA SER A 4 42.34 -25.52 -11.03
C SER A 4 41.07 -26.05 -11.70
N ASP A 5 40.17 -26.65 -10.94
CA ASP A 5 38.83 -27.01 -11.42
C ASP A 5 37.98 -25.74 -11.56
N ALA A 6 37.72 -25.36 -12.80
CA ALA A 6 36.76 -24.32 -13.12
C ALA A 6 35.33 -24.82 -12.80
N PRO A 7 34.47 -24.00 -12.17
CA PRO A 7 33.10 -24.40 -11.87
C PRO A 7 32.32 -24.62 -13.17
N ALA A 8 31.63 -25.76 -13.25
CA ALA A 8 30.78 -26.12 -14.39
C ALA A 8 29.73 -25.02 -14.66
N PRO A 9 29.40 -24.74 -15.93
CA PRO A 9 28.40 -23.74 -16.26
C PRO A 9 27.05 -24.14 -15.66
N LEU A 10 26.41 -23.21 -14.93
CA LEU A 10 25.04 -23.34 -14.49
C LEU A 10 24.15 -23.55 -15.72
N VAL A 11 23.72 -24.79 -15.96
CA VAL A 11 22.77 -25.12 -17.01
C VAL A 11 21.44 -24.46 -16.63
N ALA A 12 21.09 -23.38 -17.32
CA ALA A 12 19.78 -22.76 -17.19
C ALA A 12 18.72 -23.82 -17.51
N THR A 13 17.88 -24.17 -16.54
CA THR A 13 16.78 -25.10 -16.75
C THR A 13 15.87 -24.53 -17.84
N ALA A 14 15.82 -25.21 -18.99
CA ALA A 14 14.94 -24.82 -20.08
C ALA A 14 13.48 -24.81 -19.58
N ASN A 15 12.69 -23.83 -20.00
CA ASN A 15 11.26 -23.82 -19.68
C ASN A 15 10.56 -24.96 -20.43
N GLU A 16 9.61 -25.63 -19.80
CA GLU A 16 8.87 -26.76 -20.39
C GLU A 16 7.54 -26.32 -21.02
N CYS A 17 7.15 -26.99 -22.10
CA CYS A 17 5.89 -26.76 -22.79
C CYS A 17 4.73 -27.26 -21.92
N ALA A 18 3.82 -26.36 -21.53
CA ALA A 18 2.67 -26.70 -20.69
C ALA A 18 1.70 -27.71 -21.34
N SER A 19 1.80 -27.97 -22.65
CA SER A 19 0.97 -28.96 -23.34
C SER A 19 1.61 -30.34 -23.51
N CYS A 20 2.94 -30.42 -23.63
CA CYS A 20 3.62 -31.67 -24.03
C CYS A 20 4.94 -31.96 -23.29
N GLY A 21 5.39 -31.10 -22.38
CA GLY A 21 6.61 -31.28 -21.59
C GLY A 21 7.92 -30.91 -22.31
N GLU A 22 7.94 -30.90 -23.65
CA GLU A 22 9.13 -30.55 -24.44
C GLU A 22 9.68 -29.14 -24.16
N PRO A 23 10.97 -28.87 -24.38
CA PRO A 23 11.55 -27.52 -24.23
C PRO A 23 10.77 -26.44 -25.00
N ALA A 24 10.60 -25.29 -24.36
CA ALA A 24 9.70 -24.23 -24.81
C ALA A 24 10.30 -22.83 -24.62
N GLU A 25 10.27 -22.03 -25.69
CA GLU A 25 10.68 -20.62 -25.66
C GLU A 25 9.50 -19.66 -25.84
N LEU A 26 8.40 -20.12 -26.45
CA LEU A 26 7.24 -19.28 -26.74
C LEU A 26 6.42 -19.05 -25.46
N LYS A 27 6.39 -17.80 -24.99
CA LYS A 27 5.55 -17.38 -23.87
C LYS A 27 4.12 -17.10 -24.33
N CYS A 28 3.15 -17.46 -23.49
CA CYS A 28 1.77 -17.00 -23.66
C CYS A 28 1.72 -15.47 -23.62
N SER A 29 1.34 -14.82 -24.73
CA SER A 29 1.28 -13.36 -24.82
C SER A 29 0.30 -12.72 -23.83
N LYS A 30 -0.72 -13.47 -23.39
CA LYS A 30 -1.72 -12.99 -22.42
C LYS A 30 -1.19 -12.97 -20.99
N CYS A 31 -0.44 -13.99 -20.54
CA CYS A 31 0.04 -14.08 -19.15
C CYS A 31 1.57 -14.00 -19.03
N SER A 32 2.26 -13.44 -20.03
CA SER A 32 3.72 -13.32 -20.03
C SER A 32 4.28 -12.49 -18.87
N GLY A 33 3.50 -11.53 -18.37
CA GLY A 33 3.80 -10.78 -17.14
C GLY A 33 2.96 -11.21 -15.93
N GLY A 34 2.16 -12.26 -16.07
CA GLY A 34 1.35 -12.79 -14.98
C GLY A 34 2.24 -13.34 -13.86
N VAL A 35 1.72 -13.32 -12.63
CA VAL A 35 2.47 -13.77 -11.45
C VAL A 35 1.79 -14.95 -10.78
N ASP A 36 2.57 -15.73 -10.04
CA ASP A 36 2.05 -16.78 -9.15
C ASP A 36 1.45 -16.19 -7.86
N LYS A 37 1.07 -17.08 -6.93
CA LYS A 37 0.51 -16.70 -5.62
C LYS A 37 1.50 -15.90 -4.76
N ASP A 38 2.80 -16.03 -4.99
CA ASP A 38 3.84 -15.40 -4.20
C ASP A 38 4.36 -14.11 -4.86
N GLY A 39 3.80 -13.74 -6.02
CA GLY A 39 4.13 -12.51 -6.74
C GLY A 39 5.29 -12.66 -7.72
N HIS A 40 5.82 -13.86 -7.91
CA HIS A 40 6.88 -14.11 -8.88
C HIS A 40 6.32 -14.24 -10.28
N VAL A 41 7.03 -13.71 -11.28
CA VAL A 41 6.65 -13.81 -12.69
C VAL A 41 6.57 -15.29 -13.07
N SER A 42 5.39 -15.73 -13.52
CA SER A 42 5.10 -17.13 -13.82
C SER A 42 4.42 -17.23 -15.19
N ALA A 43 5.19 -16.99 -16.25
CA ALA A 43 4.68 -17.12 -17.62
C ALA A 43 4.44 -18.59 -17.99
N THR A 44 3.34 -18.87 -18.71
CA THR A 44 3.12 -20.19 -19.31
C THR A 44 3.90 -20.28 -20.64
N HIS A 45 4.68 -21.35 -20.82
CA HIS A 45 5.52 -21.57 -21.99
C HIS A 45 4.96 -22.69 -22.89
N TYR A 46 5.23 -22.59 -24.19
CA TYR A 46 4.84 -23.55 -25.21
C TYR A 46 5.99 -23.76 -26.20
N CYS A 47 6.13 -24.97 -26.76
CA CYS A 47 7.07 -25.22 -27.86
C CYS A 47 6.56 -24.63 -29.21
N GLY A 48 5.27 -24.28 -29.30
CA GLY A 48 4.69 -23.64 -30.47
C GLY A 48 3.20 -23.34 -30.34
N LYS A 49 2.66 -22.64 -31.35
CA LYS A 49 1.26 -22.19 -31.37
C LYS A 49 0.26 -23.35 -31.37
N ALA A 50 0.61 -24.49 -31.97
CA ALA A 50 -0.25 -25.68 -31.95
C ALA A 50 -0.50 -26.21 -30.52
N CYS A 51 0.57 -26.35 -29.73
CA CYS A 51 0.48 -26.72 -28.32
C CYS A 51 -0.27 -25.68 -27.48
N GLN A 52 -0.05 -24.38 -27.75
CA GLN A 52 -0.80 -23.32 -27.07
C GLN A 52 -2.32 -23.42 -27.34
N THR A 53 -2.73 -23.59 -28.59
CA THR A 53 -4.14 -23.73 -28.96
C THR A 53 -4.74 -24.99 -28.36
N LYS A 54 -4.03 -26.12 -28.40
CA LYS A 54 -4.46 -27.40 -27.83
C LYS A 54 -4.69 -27.30 -26.31
N HIS A 55 -3.81 -26.60 -25.60
CA HIS A 55 -3.89 -26.45 -24.14
C HIS A 55 -4.80 -25.29 -23.68
N TRP A 56 -5.35 -24.49 -24.60
CA TRP A 56 -6.04 -23.25 -24.25
C TRP A 56 -7.24 -23.44 -23.31
N SER A 57 -8.06 -24.48 -23.51
CA SER A 57 -9.23 -24.76 -22.66
C SER A 57 -8.87 -24.95 -21.19
N PHE A 58 -7.71 -25.56 -20.91
CA PHE A 58 -7.21 -25.75 -19.55
C PHE A 58 -6.49 -24.49 -19.03
N ASN A 59 -5.66 -23.87 -19.86
CA ASN A 59 -4.86 -22.71 -19.46
C ASN A 59 -5.67 -21.42 -19.32
N GLU A 60 -6.87 -21.31 -19.90
CA GLU A 60 -7.62 -20.05 -19.89
C GLU A 60 -7.91 -19.54 -18.48
N ILE A 61 -8.33 -20.43 -17.58
CA ILE A 61 -8.67 -20.08 -16.19
C ILE A 61 -7.41 -19.60 -15.45
N GLU A 62 -6.33 -20.39 -15.49
CA GLU A 62 -5.07 -20.04 -14.82
C GLU A 62 -4.43 -18.79 -15.42
N CYS A 63 -4.54 -18.59 -16.73
CA CYS A 63 -4.08 -17.38 -17.41
C CYS A 63 -4.78 -16.11 -16.85
N LYS A 64 -6.11 -16.17 -16.66
CA LYS A 64 -6.89 -15.09 -16.04
C LYS A 64 -6.53 -14.88 -14.57
N LEU A 65 -6.29 -15.96 -13.82
CA LEU A 65 -5.84 -15.87 -12.42
C LEU A 65 -4.47 -15.19 -12.32
N LYS A 66 -3.48 -15.60 -13.10
CA LYS A 66 -2.14 -14.98 -13.14
C LYS A 66 -2.18 -13.49 -13.47
N GLN A 67 -3.04 -13.07 -14.40
CA GLN A 67 -3.26 -11.65 -14.70
C GLN A 67 -3.93 -10.90 -13.54
N THR A 68 -4.92 -11.53 -12.89
CA THR A 68 -5.60 -10.93 -11.73
C THR A 68 -4.63 -10.76 -10.56
N ARG A 69 -3.80 -11.78 -10.28
CA ARG A 69 -2.72 -11.71 -9.29
C ARG A 69 -1.76 -10.56 -9.64
N GLN A 70 -1.33 -10.45 -10.90
CA GLN A 70 -0.43 -9.38 -11.34
C GLN A 70 -1.02 -7.98 -11.05
N ARG A 71 -2.32 -7.79 -11.33
CA ARG A 71 -3.02 -6.53 -11.02
C ARG A 71 -3.04 -6.25 -9.52
N LEU A 72 -3.28 -7.28 -8.70
CA LEU A 72 -3.28 -7.15 -7.24
C LEU A 72 -1.88 -6.77 -6.71
N TRP A 73 -0.84 -7.46 -7.17
CA TRP A 73 0.54 -7.19 -6.77
C TRP A 73 0.97 -5.76 -7.14
N ARG A 74 0.65 -5.30 -8.35
CA ARG A 74 0.89 -3.91 -8.75
C ARG A 74 0.10 -2.90 -7.93
N ALA A 75 -1.14 -3.22 -7.58
CA ALA A 75 -1.95 -2.35 -6.73
C ALA A 75 -1.31 -2.24 -5.33
N GLY A 76 -0.85 -3.35 -4.75
CA GLY A 76 -0.15 -3.33 -3.48
C GLY A 76 1.19 -2.62 -3.54
N GLU A 77 1.99 -2.84 -4.57
CA GLU A 77 3.25 -2.12 -4.81
C GLU A 77 3.02 -0.61 -4.90
N LEU A 78 2.05 -0.18 -5.71
CA LEU A 78 1.74 1.24 -5.86
C LEU A 78 1.22 1.86 -4.56
N LEU A 79 0.33 1.17 -3.84
CA LEU A 79 -0.19 1.64 -2.55
C LEU A 79 0.92 1.77 -1.50
N ARG A 80 1.89 0.84 -1.49
CA ARG A 80 3.08 0.89 -0.65
C ARG A 80 3.90 2.14 -0.96
N ASP A 81 4.19 2.38 -2.23
CA ASP A 81 5.02 3.50 -2.67
C ASP A 81 4.32 4.85 -2.41
N LEU A 82 3.01 4.94 -2.63
CA LEU A 82 2.19 6.10 -2.24
C LEU A 82 2.22 6.34 -0.72
N ALA A 83 2.12 5.28 0.08
CA ALA A 83 2.19 5.38 1.53
C ALA A 83 3.58 5.85 1.99
N TYR A 84 4.66 5.43 1.33
CA TYR A 84 6.01 5.92 1.60
C TYR A 84 6.15 7.40 1.29
N VAL A 85 5.73 7.83 0.10
CA VAL A 85 5.77 9.24 -0.29
C VAL A 85 4.95 10.10 0.70
N HIS A 86 3.75 9.65 1.05
CA HIS A 86 2.88 10.34 2.01
C HIS A 86 3.52 10.43 3.41
N ALA A 87 4.07 9.33 3.91
CA ALA A 87 4.74 9.31 5.21
C ALA A 87 5.96 10.23 5.23
N HIS A 88 6.78 10.22 4.17
CA HIS A 88 7.94 11.11 4.06
C HIS A 88 7.52 12.59 4.02
N ALA A 89 6.49 12.93 3.27
CA ALA A 89 6.05 14.32 3.15
C ALA A 89 5.37 14.83 4.43
N THR A 90 4.61 13.97 5.13
CA THR A 90 3.80 14.37 6.29
C THR A 90 4.47 14.19 7.64
N TRP A 91 5.40 13.24 7.81
CA TRP A 91 5.95 12.89 9.12
C TRP A 91 7.37 13.40 9.37
N HIS A 92 7.63 14.63 8.95
CA HIS A 92 8.67 15.46 9.57
C HIS A 92 8.24 16.01 10.96
N HIS A 93 7.46 15.24 11.71
CA HIS A 93 7.38 15.38 13.16
C HIS A 93 8.50 14.50 13.74
N ASP A 94 9.13 14.90 14.84
CA ASP A 94 10.14 14.08 15.53
C ASP A 94 9.54 12.76 16.05
N VAL A 95 9.20 11.82 15.17
CA VAL A 95 8.60 10.55 15.54
C VAL A 95 9.65 9.47 15.49
N SER A 96 10.25 9.18 16.65
CA SER A 96 11.13 8.03 16.79
C SER A 96 10.30 6.75 16.82
N VAL A 97 10.60 5.82 15.91
CA VAL A 97 9.99 4.50 15.87
C VAL A 97 10.82 3.54 16.73
N LEU A 98 10.31 3.20 17.92
CA LEU A 98 10.93 2.21 18.79
C LEU A 98 10.34 0.83 18.48
N ARG A 99 11.15 -0.06 17.90
CA ARG A 99 10.84 -1.48 17.77
C ARG A 99 11.19 -2.21 19.05
N ARG A 100 10.25 -2.96 19.62
CA ARG A 100 10.47 -3.81 20.80
C ARG A 100 10.65 -5.27 20.40
N ASN A 101 11.30 -6.04 21.28
CA ASN A 101 11.56 -7.47 21.07
C ASN A 101 10.27 -8.32 21.00
N ASP A 102 9.16 -7.80 21.55
CA ASP A 102 7.83 -8.40 21.48
C ASP A 102 7.10 -8.14 20.15
N ARG A 103 7.79 -7.57 19.15
CA ARG A 103 7.27 -7.17 17.84
C ARG A 103 6.24 -6.03 17.88
N THR A 104 6.12 -5.34 19.00
CA THR A 104 5.33 -4.10 19.06
C THR A 104 6.15 -2.91 18.55
N ILE A 105 5.45 -1.94 17.95
CA ILE A 105 6.03 -0.69 17.47
C ILE A 105 5.47 0.44 18.32
N ARG A 106 6.34 1.23 18.95
CA ARG A 106 5.96 2.45 19.67
C ARG A 106 6.41 3.67 18.87
N LEU A 107 5.50 4.62 18.68
CA LEU A 107 5.80 5.94 18.12
C LEU A 107 6.09 6.90 19.27
N VAL A 108 7.21 7.61 19.24
CA VAL A 108 7.60 8.61 20.25
C VAL A 108 7.71 9.96 19.56
N PHE A 109 6.89 10.93 19.93
CA PHE A 109 6.86 12.27 19.31
C PHE A 109 7.74 13.26 20.11
N GLY A 110 8.64 14.01 19.45
CA GLY A 110 9.45 15.10 19.99
C GLY A 110 10.98 14.84 20.03
N SER A 111 11.80 15.83 19.64
CA SER A 111 13.26 15.87 19.85
C SER A 111 13.66 16.26 21.27
N THR A 112 12.70 16.53 22.16
CA THR A 112 13.03 16.91 23.54
C THR A 112 13.15 15.67 24.42
N HIS A 113 14.37 15.47 24.91
CA HIS A 113 14.71 14.74 26.13
C HIS A 113 14.01 15.30 27.40
N ASP A 114 12.78 15.82 27.31
CA ASP A 114 12.00 16.25 28.46
C ASP A 114 11.01 15.16 28.86
N ALA A 115 11.50 14.28 29.73
CA ALA A 115 10.79 13.14 30.34
C ALA A 115 9.57 13.53 31.22
N LYS A 116 8.99 14.73 31.06
CA LYS A 116 7.87 15.21 31.89
C LYS A 116 6.48 15.00 31.29
N TYR A 117 6.39 14.59 30.02
CA TYR A 117 5.12 14.19 29.39
C TYR A 117 4.89 12.68 29.43
N GLU A 118 5.33 12.02 30.50
CA GLU A 118 4.96 10.64 30.83
C GLU A 118 3.54 10.54 31.44
N TYR A 119 2.74 11.60 31.28
CA TYR A 119 1.42 11.71 31.87
C TYR A 119 0.37 10.98 31.01
N ALA A 120 -0.10 9.85 31.52
CA ALA A 120 -1.40 9.25 31.21
C ALA A 120 -1.68 8.73 29.79
N ILE A 121 -0.68 8.18 29.08
CA ILE A 121 -0.92 7.32 27.89
C ILE A 121 -1.40 5.90 28.28
N GLY A 122 -2.02 5.76 29.46
CA GLY A 122 -2.41 4.49 30.06
C GLY A 122 -3.78 3.96 29.63
N ARG A 123 -4.57 4.72 28.84
CA ARG A 123 -5.93 4.29 28.45
C ARG A 123 -6.36 4.53 27.00
N GLN A 124 -5.57 5.22 26.19
CA GLN A 124 -5.90 5.42 24.76
C GLN A 124 -4.71 5.04 23.90
N HIS A 125 -4.33 3.76 24.00
CA HIS A 125 -3.79 3.05 22.84
C HIS A 125 -4.93 2.99 21.80
N GLU A 126 -5.25 4.09 21.13
CA GLU A 126 -5.66 3.95 19.73
C GLU A 126 -4.41 3.46 19.01
N PHE A 127 -4.27 2.13 19.05
CA PHE A 127 -3.29 1.36 18.32
C PHE A 127 -3.17 1.97 16.94
N VAL A 128 -1.96 2.02 16.40
CA VAL A 128 -1.82 2.37 14.99
C VAL A 128 -2.50 1.25 14.21
N THR A 129 -3.80 1.42 13.94
CA THR A 129 -4.63 0.39 13.32
C THR A 129 -4.15 0.29 11.90
N GLN A 130 -3.41 -0.76 11.61
CA GLN A 130 -3.00 -1.06 10.26
C GLN A 130 -4.25 -1.38 9.46
N LYS A 131 -4.42 -0.69 8.35
CA LYS A 131 -5.47 -1.05 7.40
C LYS A 131 -5.02 -2.32 6.69
N LEU A 132 -5.66 -3.42 7.05
CA LEU A 132 -5.56 -4.71 6.39
C LEU A 132 -6.84 -4.95 5.58
N TYR A 133 -6.65 -5.30 4.32
CA TYR A 133 -7.73 -5.70 3.44
C TYR A 133 -7.58 -7.16 3.07
N ARG A 134 -8.62 -7.97 3.27
CA ARG A 134 -8.68 -9.34 2.77
C ARG A 134 -9.30 -9.32 1.38
N VAL A 135 -8.50 -9.63 0.36
CA VAL A 135 -8.90 -9.71 -1.04
C VAL A 135 -9.22 -11.17 -1.36
N THR A 136 -10.37 -11.45 -1.97
CA THR A 136 -10.69 -12.78 -2.53
C THR A 136 -10.75 -12.67 -4.04
N LEU A 137 -9.92 -13.45 -4.74
CA LEU A 137 -9.90 -13.49 -6.21
C LEU A 137 -11.01 -14.42 -6.75
N PRO A 138 -11.38 -14.33 -8.05
CA PRO A 138 -12.41 -15.19 -8.64
C PRO A 138 -12.14 -16.71 -8.50
N GLY A 139 -10.90 -17.13 -8.30
CA GLY A 139 -10.53 -18.52 -8.03
C GLY A 139 -10.66 -18.96 -6.57
N GLY A 140 -11.19 -18.10 -5.68
CA GLY A 140 -11.29 -18.35 -4.24
C GLY A 140 -9.99 -18.11 -3.46
N GLU A 141 -8.89 -17.81 -4.15
CA GLU A 141 -7.62 -17.44 -3.52
C GLU A 141 -7.77 -16.16 -2.69
N GLN A 142 -7.13 -16.15 -1.53
CA GLN A 142 -7.24 -15.05 -0.58
C GLN A 142 -5.88 -14.43 -0.32
N PHE A 143 -5.86 -13.10 -0.29
CA PHE A 143 -4.67 -12.30 -0.07
C PHE A 143 -4.90 -11.25 1.00
N ALA A 144 -3.87 -10.98 1.78
CA ALA A 144 -3.76 -9.80 2.62
C ALA A 144 -3.15 -8.67 1.79
N LEU A 145 -3.82 -7.53 1.72
CA LEU A 145 -3.31 -6.28 1.16
C LEU A 145 -3.12 -5.28 2.30
N THR A 146 -1.88 -4.86 2.53
CA THR A 146 -1.47 -4.05 3.68
C THR A 146 -0.68 -2.81 3.25
N PRO A 147 -1.36 -1.74 2.81
CA PRO A 147 -0.70 -0.49 2.42
C PRO A 147 0.15 0.12 3.56
N THR A 148 -0.19 -0.22 4.80
CA THR A 148 0.41 0.34 6.01
C THR A 148 1.56 -0.47 6.58
N LEU A 149 1.82 -1.71 6.14
CA LEU A 149 3.07 -2.40 6.52
C LEU A 149 4.29 -1.69 5.91
N ALA A 150 4.10 -1.10 4.73
CA ALA A 150 5.04 -0.18 4.09
C ALA A 150 5.61 0.84 5.07
N LYS A 151 4.71 1.53 5.79
CA LYS A 151 5.00 2.57 6.79
C LYS A 151 6.12 2.16 7.77
N TYR A 152 6.21 0.88 8.07
CA TYR A 152 7.11 0.32 9.07
C TYR A 152 8.33 -0.38 8.47
N GLY A 153 8.63 -0.14 7.19
CA GLY A 153 9.72 -0.78 6.46
C GLY A 153 9.42 -2.23 6.08
N GLY A 154 8.14 -2.60 5.97
CA GLY A 154 7.74 -3.90 5.42
C GLY A 154 7.62 -3.81 3.90
N ASP A 155 8.37 -4.63 3.17
CA ASP A 155 8.31 -4.67 1.70
C ASP A 155 7.07 -5.41 1.17
N GLU A 156 6.44 -6.20 2.03
CA GLU A 156 5.33 -7.12 1.72
C GLU A 156 3.97 -6.40 1.78
N SER A 157 3.60 -5.70 0.71
CA SER A 157 2.28 -5.06 0.61
C SER A 157 1.16 -6.03 0.25
N VAL A 158 1.49 -7.16 -0.36
CA VAL A 158 0.57 -8.25 -0.71
C VAL A 158 1.16 -9.57 -0.21
N LEU A 159 0.33 -10.41 0.40
CA LEU A 159 0.71 -11.76 0.84
C LEU A 159 -0.47 -12.73 0.65
N PRO A 160 -0.21 -14.02 0.39
CA PRO A 160 -1.22 -15.05 0.60
C PRO A 160 -1.80 -14.96 2.02
N TRP A 161 -3.13 -15.05 2.15
CA TRP A 161 -3.80 -14.89 3.44
C TRP A 161 -3.30 -15.89 4.49
N SER A 162 -3.03 -17.12 4.09
CA SER A 162 -2.47 -18.15 4.97
C SER A 162 -1.11 -17.76 5.55
N ASP A 163 -0.25 -17.14 4.73
CA ASP A 163 1.08 -16.69 5.17
C ASP A 163 0.97 -15.46 6.07
N PHE A 164 0.08 -14.52 5.72
CA PHE A 164 -0.22 -13.38 6.57
C PHE A 164 -0.75 -13.83 7.94
N ALA A 165 -1.78 -14.68 7.97
CA ALA A 165 -2.37 -15.18 9.20
C ALA A 165 -1.33 -15.92 10.06
N ARG A 166 -0.48 -16.75 9.46
CA ARG A 166 0.61 -17.44 10.17
C ARG A 166 1.59 -16.47 10.82
N ARG A 167 1.92 -15.36 10.15
CA ARG A 167 2.92 -14.38 10.62
C ARG A 167 2.36 -13.37 11.61
N TYR A 168 1.09 -12.97 11.46
CA TYR A 168 0.50 -11.79 12.10
C TYR A 168 -0.78 -12.07 12.90
N SER A 169 -1.19 -13.34 13.08
CA SER A 169 -2.45 -13.71 13.80
C SER A 169 -2.60 -13.07 15.18
N ASN A 170 -1.50 -12.92 15.92
CA ASN A 170 -1.53 -12.41 17.29
C ASN A 170 -1.83 -10.90 17.39
N GLY A 171 -1.87 -10.18 16.26
CA GLY A 171 -2.15 -8.73 16.22
C GLY A 171 -3.42 -8.35 15.45
N LEU A 172 -4.23 -9.32 15.04
CA LEU A 172 -5.46 -9.08 14.30
C LEU A 172 -6.60 -8.65 15.25
N ILE A 173 -6.94 -7.38 15.21
CA ILE A 173 -8.05 -6.81 16.00
C ILE A 173 -9.37 -6.95 15.24
N ASP A 174 -9.37 -6.67 13.93
CA ASP A 174 -10.55 -6.72 13.06
C ASP A 174 -10.13 -7.03 11.61
N VAL A 175 -10.98 -7.74 10.85
CA VAL A 175 -10.77 -8.04 9.43
C VAL A 175 -11.99 -7.58 8.64
N ARG A 176 -11.82 -6.53 7.85
CA ARG A 176 -12.89 -5.99 7.01
C ARG A 176 -12.79 -6.50 5.57
N GLY A 177 -13.95 -6.74 4.96
CA GLY A 177 -14.03 -7.01 3.52
C GLY A 177 -13.68 -5.77 2.69
N LEU A 178 -13.16 -5.98 1.49
CA LEU A 178 -12.98 -4.90 0.51
C LEU A 178 -14.32 -4.34 0.06
N GLY A 179 -14.48 -3.03 0.18
CA GLY A 179 -15.66 -2.27 -0.22
C GLY A 179 -15.35 -0.77 -0.24
N TYR A 180 -16.29 0.04 -0.72
CA TYR A 180 -16.14 1.50 -0.73
C TYR A 180 -16.08 2.02 0.71
N HIS A 181 -14.88 2.34 1.20
CA HIS A 181 -14.76 3.12 2.42
C HIS A 181 -14.83 4.60 2.07
N THR A 182 -16.02 5.07 1.74
CA THR A 182 -16.34 6.51 1.76
C THR A 182 -16.48 6.93 3.22
N THR A 183 -15.36 7.24 3.87
CA THR A 183 -15.43 8.13 5.04
C THR A 183 -15.82 9.50 4.50
N LYS A 184 -17.13 9.79 4.46
CA LYS A 184 -17.59 11.14 4.82
C LYS A 184 -17.01 11.45 6.20
N LEU A 185 -16.76 12.73 6.52
CA LEU A 185 -16.42 13.14 7.88
C LEU A 185 -17.37 12.37 8.80
N ASP A 186 -16.83 11.44 9.60
CA ASP A 186 -17.67 10.61 10.44
C ASP A 186 -18.54 11.57 11.25
N PRO A 187 -19.89 11.45 11.27
CA PRO A 187 -20.72 12.28 12.13
C PRO A 187 -20.18 12.33 13.56
N ASP A 188 -19.55 11.23 14.00
CA ASP A 188 -18.89 11.13 15.30
C ASP A 188 -17.62 11.99 15.36
N MET A 189 -16.85 12.11 14.28
CA MET A 189 -15.69 13.00 14.22
C MET A 189 -16.09 14.48 14.12
N ALA A 190 -17.21 14.79 13.43
CA ALA A 190 -17.79 16.13 13.44
C ALA A 190 -18.26 16.51 14.86
N ALA A 191 -18.91 15.58 15.56
CA ALA A 191 -19.33 15.75 16.95
C ALA A 191 -18.14 15.81 17.93
N LEU A 192 -17.07 15.03 17.68
CA LEU A 192 -15.82 15.09 18.45
C LEU A 192 -15.15 16.46 18.30
N LEU A 193 -15.11 16.97 17.07
CA LEU A 193 -14.60 18.31 16.78
C LEU A 193 -15.47 19.39 17.43
N ALA A 194 -16.79 19.26 17.31
CA ALA A 194 -17.75 20.21 17.86
C ALA A 194 -17.76 20.21 19.41
N SER A 195 -17.63 19.06 20.07
CA SER A 195 -17.52 18.98 21.53
C SER A 195 -16.19 19.56 22.02
N SER A 196 -15.12 19.36 21.26
CA SER A 196 -13.82 19.97 21.56
C SER A 196 -13.82 21.50 21.43
N LEU A 197 -14.76 22.11 20.69
CA LEU A 197 -14.97 23.58 20.65
C LEU A 197 -15.32 24.16 22.01
N SER A 198 -15.98 23.38 22.87
CA SER A 198 -16.44 23.86 24.18
C SER A 198 -15.31 23.89 25.22
N HIS A 199 -14.17 23.27 24.92
CA HIS A 199 -13.00 23.26 25.77
C HIS A 199 -11.93 24.18 25.18
N ALA A 200 -11.42 25.13 25.97
CA ALA A 200 -10.42 26.13 25.54
C ALA A 200 -9.08 25.53 25.04
N VAL A 201 -8.88 24.21 25.16
CA VAL A 201 -7.68 23.49 24.72
C VAL A 201 -8.13 22.18 24.08
N LEU A 202 -7.86 22.02 22.79
CA LEU A 202 -8.02 20.75 22.11
C LEU A 202 -7.09 19.72 22.75
N LEU A 203 -7.63 18.55 23.09
CA LEU A 203 -6.80 17.43 23.55
C LEU A 203 -5.82 17.02 22.42
N PRO A 204 -4.57 16.63 22.76
CA PRO A 204 -3.58 16.21 21.77
C PRO A 204 -4.09 15.16 20.77
N ASP A 205 -4.92 14.22 21.24
CA ASP A 205 -5.48 13.15 20.39
C ASP A 205 -6.45 13.71 19.34
N THR A 206 -7.29 14.68 19.71
CA THR A 206 -8.18 15.36 18.75
C THR A 206 -7.37 16.08 17.69
N ILE A 207 -6.28 16.76 18.07
CA ILE A 207 -5.37 17.43 17.12
C ILE A 207 -4.79 16.40 16.16
N ALA A 208 -4.28 15.28 16.67
CA ALA A 208 -3.74 14.20 15.84
C ALA A 208 -4.78 13.63 14.87
N CYS A 209 -6.03 13.42 15.30
CA CYS A 209 -7.11 12.95 14.42
C CYS A 209 -7.36 13.94 13.26
N VAL A 210 -7.46 15.24 13.54
CA VAL A 210 -7.66 16.26 12.49
C VAL A 210 -6.47 16.32 11.55
N MET A 211 -5.24 16.23 12.06
CA MET A 211 -4.03 16.16 11.25
C MET A 211 -4.06 14.98 10.29
N HIS A 212 -4.34 13.78 10.82
CA HIS A 212 -4.44 12.58 10.01
C HIS A 212 -5.52 12.71 8.94
N TYR A 213 -6.66 13.32 9.26
CA TYR A 213 -7.72 13.57 8.30
C TYR A 213 -7.29 14.56 7.22
N ALA A 214 -6.74 15.72 7.57
CA ALA A 214 -6.28 16.73 6.63
C ALA A 214 -5.19 16.16 5.69
N HIS A 215 -4.22 15.43 6.24
CA HIS A 215 -3.19 14.74 5.48
C HIS A 215 -3.76 13.68 4.54
N ARG A 216 -4.80 12.95 4.96
CA ARG A 216 -5.47 11.97 4.09
C ARG A 216 -6.21 12.65 2.95
N GLN A 217 -6.90 13.77 3.20
CA GLN A 217 -7.59 14.51 2.13
C GLN A 217 -6.60 15.11 1.14
N SER A 218 -5.50 15.67 1.63
CA SER A 218 -4.37 16.13 0.81
C SER A 218 -3.82 15.01 -0.08
N ALA A 219 -3.60 13.80 0.48
CA ALA A 219 -3.15 12.65 -0.30
C ALA A 219 -4.17 12.21 -1.35
N ASN A 220 -5.46 12.16 -1.01
CA ASN A 220 -6.51 11.82 -1.97
C ASN A 220 -6.55 12.82 -3.13
N ALA A 221 -6.52 14.13 -2.83
CA ALA A 221 -6.49 15.18 -3.85
C ALA A 221 -5.25 15.05 -4.74
N ALA A 222 -4.07 14.80 -4.15
CA ALA A 222 -2.84 14.57 -4.90
C ALA A 222 -2.92 13.35 -5.83
N VAL A 223 -3.59 12.26 -5.42
CA VAL A 223 -3.83 11.09 -6.30
C VAL A 223 -4.68 11.49 -7.49
N GLU A 224 -5.80 12.18 -7.26
CA GLU A 224 -6.71 12.61 -8.34
C GLU A 224 -6.00 13.54 -9.34
N THR A 225 -5.22 14.52 -8.84
CA THR A 225 -4.41 15.41 -9.69
C THR A 225 -3.34 14.64 -10.44
N ALA A 226 -2.59 13.75 -9.78
CA ALA A 226 -1.52 12.96 -10.39
C ALA A 226 -2.03 11.98 -11.47
N LEU A 227 -3.27 11.51 -11.33
CA LEU A 227 -3.96 10.71 -12.33
C LEU A 227 -4.37 11.51 -13.56
N ALA A 228 -4.56 12.83 -13.45
CA ALA A 228 -4.94 13.70 -14.57
C ALA A 228 -6.16 13.18 -15.36
N GLY A 229 -7.16 12.62 -14.64
CA GLY A 229 -8.37 12.04 -15.23
C GLY A 229 -8.27 10.56 -15.64
N GLU A 230 -7.10 9.94 -15.55
CA GLU A 230 -6.94 8.50 -15.77
C GLU A 230 -7.50 7.68 -14.60
N LYS A 231 -7.91 6.44 -14.89
CA LYS A 231 -8.34 5.49 -13.87
C LYS A 231 -7.18 4.60 -13.43
N LEU A 232 -6.95 4.48 -12.13
CA LEU A 232 -5.92 3.60 -11.56
C LEU A 232 -6.03 2.15 -12.06
N GLY A 233 -7.26 1.67 -12.28
CA GLY A 233 -7.52 0.34 -12.83
C GLY A 233 -6.91 0.11 -14.22
N ASN A 234 -6.79 1.16 -15.04
CA ASN A 234 -6.15 1.09 -16.36
C ASN A 234 -4.66 0.77 -16.20
N PHE A 235 -3.99 1.37 -15.21
CA PHE A 235 -2.55 1.19 -14.98
C PHE A 235 -2.25 -0.26 -14.62
N MET A 236 -3.07 -0.85 -13.75
CA MET A 236 -2.91 -2.23 -13.31
C MET A 236 -3.05 -3.23 -14.46
N GLY A 237 -3.82 -2.88 -15.50
CA GLY A 237 -4.04 -3.71 -16.69
C GLY A 237 -2.96 -3.60 -17.77
N MET A 238 -2.00 -2.67 -17.66
CA MET A 238 -0.98 -2.44 -18.68
C MET A 238 0.01 -3.61 -18.82
N SER A 239 0.77 -3.67 -19.91
CA SER A 239 1.92 -4.59 -20.00
C SER A 239 2.97 -4.23 -18.92
N ALA A 240 3.89 -5.14 -18.59
CA ALA A 240 4.97 -4.88 -17.62
C ALA A 240 5.78 -3.62 -17.99
N LEU A 241 6.18 -3.53 -19.26
CA LEU A 241 6.93 -2.39 -19.78
C LEU A 241 6.12 -1.08 -19.74
N ALA A 242 4.84 -1.12 -20.12
CA ALA A 242 3.99 0.07 -20.08
C ALA A 242 3.72 0.54 -18.65
N TYR A 243 3.45 -0.38 -17.72
CA TYR A 243 3.26 -0.07 -16.30
C TYR A 243 4.50 0.63 -15.71
N SER A 244 5.70 0.08 -15.93
CA SER A 244 6.95 0.68 -15.44
C SER A 244 7.15 2.10 -15.99
N LYS A 245 6.83 2.34 -17.26
CA LYS A 245 6.96 3.68 -17.87
C LYS A 245 6.01 4.73 -17.29
N VAL A 246 4.84 4.33 -16.78
CA VAL A 246 3.84 5.27 -16.24
C VAL A 246 3.90 5.39 -14.72
N LYS A 247 4.39 4.37 -14.02
CA LYS A 247 4.43 4.30 -12.56
C LYS A 247 5.28 5.41 -11.97
N ASP A 248 6.54 5.54 -12.40
CA ASP A 248 7.47 6.50 -11.80
C ASP A 248 7.06 7.96 -12.06
N PRO A 249 6.65 8.36 -13.29
CA PRO A 249 6.11 9.70 -13.51
C PRO A 249 4.85 9.99 -12.70
N PHE A 250 3.99 8.99 -12.47
CA PHE A 250 2.83 9.14 -11.60
C PHE A 250 3.24 9.38 -10.13
N LEU A 251 4.19 8.59 -9.62
CA LEU A 251 4.70 8.74 -8.26
C LEU A 251 5.38 10.09 -8.03
N GLU A 252 6.15 10.59 -9.00
CA GLU A 252 6.76 11.92 -8.89
C GLU A 252 5.72 13.03 -8.90
N ARG A 253 4.68 12.96 -9.76
CA ARG A 253 3.57 13.93 -9.70
C ARG A 253 2.86 13.88 -8.35
N PHE A 254 2.52 12.69 -7.87
CA PHE A 254 1.89 12.53 -6.55
C PHE A 254 2.74 13.12 -5.43
N LYS A 255 4.06 12.88 -5.45
CA LYS A 255 5.01 13.42 -4.48
C LYS A 255 5.05 14.93 -4.50
N THR A 256 5.14 15.55 -5.68
CA THR A 256 5.08 17.00 -5.83
C THR A 256 3.80 17.56 -5.24
N GLU A 257 2.64 17.03 -5.64
CA GLU A 257 1.32 17.47 -5.18
C GLU A 257 1.15 17.34 -3.65
N VAL A 258 1.53 16.20 -3.07
CA VAL A 258 1.47 16.01 -1.61
C VAL A 258 2.38 17.01 -0.89
N THR A 259 3.59 17.21 -1.39
CA THR A 259 4.55 18.15 -0.78
C THR A 259 4.02 19.57 -0.83
N GLU A 260 3.56 20.03 -1.99
CA GLU A 260 2.98 21.37 -2.16
C GLU A 260 1.74 21.57 -1.29
N ASN A 261 0.85 20.58 -1.19
CA ASN A 261 -0.30 20.64 -0.30
C ASN A 261 0.10 20.82 1.17
N ILE A 262 1.14 20.12 1.61
CA ILE A 262 1.66 20.23 2.98
C ILE A 262 2.31 21.59 3.21
N GLU A 263 3.10 22.08 2.26
CA GLU A 263 3.70 23.42 2.36
C GLU A 263 2.62 24.51 2.37
N ARG A 264 1.53 24.36 1.59
CA ARG A 264 0.37 25.26 1.69
C ARG A 264 -0.28 25.22 3.07
N ILE A 265 -0.49 24.04 3.65
CA ILE A 265 -1.00 23.91 5.03
C ILE A 265 -0.09 24.64 6.02
N LYS A 266 1.24 24.46 5.92
CA LYS A 266 2.22 25.16 6.77
C LYS A 266 2.15 26.67 6.59
N ALA A 267 2.15 27.15 5.35
CA ALA A 267 2.04 28.57 5.02
C ALA A 267 0.73 29.20 5.53
N TYR A 268 -0.34 28.39 5.64
CA TYR A 268 -1.62 28.80 6.19
C TYR A 268 -1.66 28.88 7.73
N GLY A 269 -0.52 28.84 8.41
CA GLY A 269 -0.42 28.79 9.87
C GLY A 269 -0.48 27.36 10.44
N GLY A 270 -0.29 26.37 9.56
CA GLY A 270 -0.19 24.97 9.92
C GLY A 270 -1.52 24.35 10.34
N VAL A 271 -1.39 23.22 11.01
CA VAL A 271 -2.51 22.39 11.47
C VAL A 271 -3.46 23.19 12.37
N ASN A 272 -2.92 24.03 13.26
CA ASN A 272 -3.74 24.78 14.21
C ASN A 272 -4.76 25.68 13.49
N THR A 273 -4.34 26.33 12.39
CA THR A 273 -5.26 27.13 11.57
C THR A 273 -6.25 26.27 10.80
N VAL A 274 -5.81 25.13 10.24
CA VAL A 274 -6.72 24.20 9.54
C VAL A 274 -7.80 23.67 10.49
N VAL A 275 -7.40 23.33 11.72
CA VAL A 275 -8.32 22.92 12.78
C VAL A 275 -9.28 24.06 13.10
N ALA A 276 -8.77 25.25 13.43
CA ALA A 276 -9.59 26.42 13.78
C ALA A 276 -10.63 26.75 12.70
N ARG A 277 -10.27 26.67 11.41
CA ARG A 277 -11.23 26.89 10.32
C ARG A 277 -12.20 25.75 10.10
N THR A 278 -11.74 24.51 10.20
CA THR A 278 -12.64 23.34 10.13
C THR A 278 -13.74 23.46 11.18
N LEU A 279 -13.34 23.95 12.35
CA LEU A 279 -14.18 24.25 13.50
C LEU A 279 -15.15 25.42 13.26
N GLU A 280 -14.70 26.52 12.63
CA GLU A 280 -15.55 27.68 12.29
C GLU A 280 -16.60 27.36 11.21
N PHE A 281 -16.26 26.55 10.21
CA PHE A 281 -17.09 26.38 9.00
C PHE A 281 -17.77 25.01 8.90
N GLY A 282 -17.52 24.08 9.82
CA GLY A 282 -18.10 22.73 9.81
C GLY A 282 -17.62 21.85 8.64
N ALA A 283 -16.58 22.27 7.93
CA ALA A 283 -15.98 21.55 6.81
C ALA A 283 -14.47 21.75 6.80
N VAL A 284 -13.71 20.72 6.41
CA VAL A 284 -12.26 20.86 6.29
C VAL A 284 -11.94 21.74 5.09
N ILE A 285 -11.53 22.97 5.39
CA ILE A 285 -11.08 23.93 4.39
C ILE A 285 -9.57 23.76 4.25
N LEU A 286 -9.16 23.03 3.21
CA LEU A 286 -7.76 23.03 2.78
C LEU A 286 -7.50 24.28 1.91
N PRO A 287 -6.32 24.93 2.04
CA PRO A 287 -5.90 26.00 1.14
C PRO A 287 -5.62 25.51 -0.29
#